data_AF-A0A2T7P3Q1-F1
#
_entry.id   AF-A0A2T7P3Q1-F1
#
_cell.length_a   1.000
_cell.length_b   1.000
_cell.length_c   1.000
_cell.angle_alpha   90.00
_cell.angle_beta   90.00
_cell.angle_gamma   90.00
#
_symmetry.space_group_name_H-M   'P 1'
#
loop_
_entity.id
_entity.type
_entity.pdbx_description
1 polymer ?
#
loop_
_entity_poly.entity_id
_entity_poly.type
_entity_poly.pdbx_seq_one_letter_code
_entity_poly.pdbx_strand_id
1 'polypeptide(L)'
;MSGIDLHKKEERQKLHYKMLGDLQNMARTLEKRCEDELRRRDVKIMQELDKKVMDQQGLLEKAGVPGFFVTNVRHEIQLQMYLLDFICRLAITHSSKAC
;
A
#
# COMPACT_ATOMS: atom_id res chain seq x y z
N MET A 1 -49.76 -34.76 -6.81
CA MET A 1 -48.29 -35.00 -6.76
C MET A 1 -48.03 -36.14 -5.81
N SER A 2 -47.19 -37.12 -6.17
CA SER A 2 -46.91 -38.26 -5.28
C SER A 2 -46.01 -37.86 -4.10
N GLY A 3 -46.07 -38.59 -2.98
CA GLY A 3 -45.20 -38.31 -1.82
C GLY A 3 -43.70 -38.41 -2.12
N ILE A 4 -43.32 -39.20 -3.12
CA ILE A 4 -41.93 -39.35 -3.58
C ILE A 4 -41.44 -38.06 -4.28
N ASP A 5 -42.31 -37.38 -5.03
CA ASP A 5 -41.97 -36.14 -5.73
C ASP A 5 -41.79 -34.96 -4.77
N LEU A 6 -42.56 -34.95 -3.68
CA LEU A 6 -42.46 -33.93 -2.64
C LEU A 6 -41.13 -34.02 -1.88
N HIS A 7 -40.74 -35.24 -1.46
CA HIS A 7 -39.46 -35.45 -0.76
C HIS A 7 -38.24 -35.07 -1.63
N LYS A 8 -38.24 -35.45 -2.92
CA LYS A 8 -37.18 -35.05 -3.86
C LYS A 8 -37.08 -33.52 -4.03
N LYS A 9 -38.22 -32.82 -3.97
CA LYS A 9 -38.26 -31.34 -4.05
C LYS A 9 -37.67 -30.69 -2.80
N GLU A 10 -37.98 -31.23 -1.61
CA GLU A 10 -37.41 -30.75 -0.34
C GLU A 10 -35.90 -30.96 -0.26
N GLU A 11 -35.39 -32.13 -0.65
CA GLU A 11 -33.94 -32.39 -0.67
C GLU A 11 -33.20 -31.45 -1.64
N ARG A 12 -33.80 -31.19 -2.81
CA ARG A 12 -33.26 -30.20 -3.76
C ARG A 12 -33.24 -28.78 -3.17
N GLN A 13 -34.27 -28.42 -2.41
CA GLN A 13 -34.35 -27.12 -1.75
C GLN A 13 -33.29 -26.98 -0.64
N LYS A 14 -33.05 -28.03 0.16
CA LYS A 14 -31.96 -28.05 1.16
C LYS A 14 -30.59 -27.91 0.51
N LEU A 15 -30.36 -28.61 -0.60
CA LEU A 15 -29.11 -28.49 -1.36
C LEU A 15 -28.89 -27.07 -1.87
N HIS A 16 -29.94 -26.44 -2.40
CA HIS A 16 -29.87 -25.07 -2.88
C HIS A 16 -29.56 -24.07 -1.75
N TYR A 17 -30.18 -24.23 -0.58
CA TYR A 17 -29.90 -23.38 0.58
C TYR A 17 -28.46 -23.53 1.08
N LYS A 18 -27.94 -24.77 1.12
CA LYS A 18 -26.55 -25.05 1.47
C LYS A 18 -25.59 -24.38 0.49
N MET A 19 -25.80 -24.56 -0.81
CA MET A 19 -24.98 -23.95 -1.86
C MET A 19 -24.98 -22.42 -1.76
N LEU A 20 -26.12 -21.80 -1.48
CA LEU A 20 -26.21 -20.35 -1.27
C LEU A 20 -25.40 -19.89 -0.06
N GLY A 21 -25.46 -20.63 1.05
CA GLY A 21 -24.66 -20.35 2.24
C GLY A 21 -23.15 -20.49 1.98
N ASP A 22 -22.74 -21.53 1.26
CA ASP A 22 -21.34 -21.75 0.88
C ASP A 22 -20.82 -20.63 -0.03
N LEU A 23 -21.62 -20.18 -0.99
CA LEU A 23 -21.30 -19.02 -1.85
C LEU A 23 -21.14 -17.73 -1.05
N GLN A 24 -22.05 -17.45 -0.11
CA GLN A 24 -21.93 -16.28 0.77
C GLN A 24 -20.68 -16.33 1.65
N ASN A 25 -20.31 -17.51 2.16
CA ASN A 25 -19.09 -17.70 2.94
C ASN A 25 -17.83 -17.50 2.08
N MET A 26 -17.84 -18.01 0.85
CA MET A 26 -16.74 -17.84 -0.08
C MET A 26 -16.57 -16.36 -0.44
N ALA A 27 -17.66 -15.65 -0.75
CA ALA A 27 -17.64 -14.21 -1.02
C ALA A 27 -17.04 -13.42 0.14
N ARG A 28 -17.53 -13.63 1.37
CA ARG A 28 -17.00 -12.98 2.58
C ARG A 28 -15.52 -13.29 2.82
N THR A 29 -15.11 -14.53 2.56
CA THR A 29 -13.70 -14.93 2.71
C THR A 29 -12.80 -14.25 1.69
N LEU A 30 -13.27 -14.13 0.43
CA LEU A 30 -12.54 -13.45 -0.63
C LEU A 30 -12.41 -11.95 -0.35
N GLU A 31 -13.49 -11.31 0.07
CA GLU A 31 -13.51 -9.89 0.43
C GLU A 31 -12.51 -9.59 1.54
N LYS A 32 -12.56 -10.35 2.64
CA LYS A 32 -11.60 -10.21 3.75
C LYS A 32 -10.15 -10.40 3.30
N ARG A 33 -9.88 -11.40 2.46
CA ARG A 33 -8.52 -11.64 1.92
C ARG A 33 -8.05 -10.45 1.07
N CYS A 34 -8.93 -9.88 0.25
CA CYS A 34 -8.61 -8.72 -0.57
C CYS A 34 -8.25 -7.52 0.31
N GLU A 35 -9.05 -7.23 1.35
CA GLU A 35 -8.77 -6.16 2.31
C GLU A 35 -7.46 -6.36 3.07
N ASP A 36 -7.18 -7.59 3.51
CA ASP A 36 -5.92 -7.95 4.17
C ASP A 36 -4.73 -7.73 3.24
N GLU A 37 -4.83 -8.14 1.97
CA GLU A 37 -3.77 -7.96 0.98
C GLU A 37 -3.57 -6.49 0.62
N LEU A 38 -4.63 -5.70 0.49
CA LEU A 38 -4.53 -4.25 0.28
C LEU A 38 -3.79 -3.59 1.45
N ARG A 39 -4.18 -3.87 2.70
CA ARG A 39 -3.49 -3.35 3.88
C ARG A 39 -2.02 -3.75 3.94
N ARG A 40 -1.69 -5.01 3.63
CA ARG A 40 -0.29 -5.48 3.59
C ARG A 40 0.52 -4.74 2.54
N ARG A 41 -0.06 -4.49 1.37
CA ARG A 41 0.60 -3.73 0.29
C ARG A 41 0.84 -2.29 0.71
N ASP A 42 -0.14 -1.62 1.32
CA ASP A 42 0.02 -0.23 1.78
C ASP A 42 1.15 -0.09 2.79
N VAL A 43 1.20 -1.00 3.78
CA VAL A 43 2.29 -1.04 4.77
C VAL A 43 3.65 -1.26 4.08
N LYS A 44 3.71 -2.18 3.12
CA LYS A 44 4.95 -2.45 2.37
C LYS A 44 5.41 -1.22 1.58
N ILE A 45 4.49 -0.51 0.92
CA ILE A 45 4.80 0.72 0.18
C ILE A 45 5.36 1.78 1.13
N MET A 46 4.71 2.00 2.28
CA MET A 46 5.21 2.96 3.28
C MET A 46 6.63 2.61 3.74
N GLN A 47 6.89 1.33 4.06
CA GLN A 47 8.24 0.87 4.46
C GLN A 47 9.29 1.07 3.36
N GLU A 48 8.94 0.82 2.10
CA GLU A 48 9.85 1.03 0.97
C GLU A 48 10.14 2.52 0.75
N LEU A 49 9.15 3.40 0.97
CA LEU A 49 9.33 4.85 0.92
C LEU A 49 10.24 5.34 2.05
N ASP A 50 10.00 4.91 3.29
CA ASP A 50 10.83 5.27 4.44
C ASP A 50 12.28 4.81 4.24
N LYS A 51 12.48 3.59 3.73
CA LYS A 51 13.80 3.09 3.38
C LYS A 51 14.49 3.97 2.35
N LYS A 52 13.79 4.40 1.29
CA LYS A 52 14.36 5.29 0.28
C LYS A 52 14.76 6.64 0.86
N VAL A 53 13.95 7.21 1.75
CA VAL A 53 14.28 8.46 2.45
C VAL A 53 15.56 8.29 3.26
N MET A 54 15.63 7.23 4.06
CA MET A 54 16.82 6.92 4.87
C MET A 54 18.08 6.73 4.01
N ASP A 55 17.98 5.99 2.90
CA ASP A 55 19.09 5.76 1.99
C ASP A 55 19.58 7.08 1.34
N GLN A 56 18.64 7.97 0.95
CA GLN A 56 18.97 9.29 0.40
C GLN A 56 19.62 10.21 1.44
N GLN A 57 19.08 10.26 2.66
CA GLN A 57 19.67 11.02 3.76
C GLN A 57 21.10 10.56 4.04
N GLY A 58 21.30 9.24 4.19
CA GLY A 58 22.62 8.67 4.46
C GLY A 58 23.61 8.87 3.33
N LEU A 59 23.16 8.88 2.07
CA LEU A 59 24.01 9.21 0.93
C LEU A 59 24.44 10.67 0.96
N LEU A 60 23.52 11.61 1.17
CA LEU A 60 23.79 13.05 1.21
C LEU A 60 24.68 13.42 2.40
N GLU A 61 24.45 12.80 3.55
CA GLU A 61 25.29 12.93 4.74
C GLU A 61 26.72 12.47 4.45
N LYS A 62 26.90 11.27 3.86
CA LYS A 62 28.23 10.74 3.49
C LYS A 62 28.93 11.58 2.42
N ALA A 63 28.17 12.20 1.53
CA ALA A 63 28.70 13.13 0.52
C ALA A 63 29.07 14.51 1.12
N GLY A 64 28.77 14.74 2.40
CA GLY A 64 29.06 15.99 3.10
C GLY A 64 28.11 17.13 2.74
N VAL A 65 26.91 16.84 2.23
CA VAL A 65 25.92 17.87 1.89
C VAL A 65 25.36 18.48 3.19
N PRO A 66 25.55 19.80 3.44
CA PRO A 66 25.12 20.41 4.69
C PRO A 66 23.62 20.30 4.93
N GLY A 67 23.24 20.05 6.19
CA GLY A 67 21.84 19.96 6.62
C GLY A 67 21.21 18.58 6.43
N PHE A 68 21.92 17.59 5.87
CA PHE A 68 21.45 16.21 5.73
C PHE A 68 22.15 15.28 6.72
N PHE A 69 21.33 14.48 7.39
CA PHE A 69 21.71 13.40 8.31
C PHE A 69 20.52 12.44 8.40
N VAL A 70 20.77 11.16 8.74
CA VAL A 70 19.68 10.19 8.90
C VAL A 70 18.76 10.56 10.07
N THR A 71 17.47 10.74 9.80
CA THR A 71 16.46 11.07 10.83
C THR A 71 15.07 10.57 10.47
N ASN A 72 14.32 10.13 11.49
CA ASN A 72 12.90 9.75 11.39
C ASN A 72 11.97 10.82 11.99
N VAL A 73 12.51 11.96 12.39
CA VAL A 73 11.75 13.05 13.00
C VAL A 73 11.05 13.85 11.90
N ARG A 74 9.72 13.85 11.90
CA ARG A 74 8.89 14.45 10.83
C ARG A 74 9.31 15.87 10.42
N HIS A 75 9.54 16.75 11.39
CA HIS A 75 9.87 18.14 11.08
C HIS A 75 11.29 18.29 10.49
N GLU A 76 12.23 17.44 10.87
CA GLU A 76 13.57 17.42 10.30
C GLU A 76 13.56 16.87 8.88
N ILE A 77 12.81 15.79 8.62
CA ILE A 77 12.61 15.27 7.27
C ILE A 77 12.01 16.37 6.38
N GLN A 78 10.99 17.08 6.86
CA GLN A 78 10.35 18.16 6.11
C GLN A 78 11.34 19.30 5.82
N LEU A 79 12.18 19.68 6.79
CA LEU A 79 13.24 20.68 6.57
C LEU A 79 14.25 20.21 5.53
N GLN A 80 14.72 18.96 5.62
CA GLN A 80 15.65 18.37 4.65
C GLN A 80 15.04 18.30 3.25
N MET A 81 13.73 18.04 3.13
CA MET A 81 13.01 18.10 1.84
C MET A 81 12.99 19.51 1.26
N TYR A 82 12.72 20.54 2.07
CA TYR A 82 12.77 21.93 1.60
C TYR A 82 14.18 22.36 1.19
N LEU A 83 15.21 21.94 1.94
CA LEU A 83 16.61 22.18 1.59
C LEU A 83 16.98 21.50 0.27
N LEU A 84 16.56 20.24 0.08
CA LEU A 84 16.81 19.49 -1.16
C LEU A 84 16.18 20.19 -2.36
N ASP A 85 14.90 20.55 -2.25
CA ASP A 85 14.14 21.28 -3.27
C ASP A 85 14.78 22.64 -3.60
N PHE A 86 15.27 23.36 -2.58
CA PHE A 86 16.04 24.60 -2.77
C PHE A 86 17.35 24.38 -3.56
N ILE A 87 18.17 23.40 -3.14
CA ILE A 87 19.43 23.07 -3.81
C ILE A 87 19.18 22.65 -5.27
N CYS A 88 18.18 21.80 -5.52
CA CYS A 88 17.79 21.36 -6.85
C CYS A 88 17.36 22.53 -7.74
N ARG A 89 16.55 23.46 -7.22
CA ARG A 89 16.14 24.66 -7.97
C ARG A 89 17.31 25.56 -8.32
N LEU A 90 18.27 25.75 -7.41
CA LEU A 90 19.49 26.51 -7.71
C LEU A 90 20.31 25.83 -8.82
N ALA A 91 20.53 24.52 -8.73
CA ALA A 91 21.27 23.77 -9.73
C ALA A 91 20.65 23.90 -11.14
N ILE A 92 19.32 23.79 -11.24
CA ILE A 92 18.57 23.94 -12.50
C ILE A 92 18.66 25.39 -13.03
N THR A 93 18.59 26.38 -12.13
CA THR A 93 18.69 27.80 -12.52
C THR A 93 20.09 28.14 -13.06
N HIS A 94 21.13 27.46 -12.59
CA HIS A 94 22.50 27.63 -13.08
C HIS A 94 22.78 26.88 -14.39
N SER A 95 22.07 25.79 -14.72
CA SER A 95 22.26 25.09 -16.00
C SER A 95 21.68 25.85 -17.20
N SER A 96 20.75 26.79 -16.98
CA SER A 96 20.13 27.57 -18.07
C SER A 96 20.92 28.82 -18.49
N LYS A 97 21.99 29.19 -17.77
CA LYS A 97 22.86 30.36 -18.10
C LYS A 97 24.21 29.96 -18.72
N ALA A 98 24.41 28.68 -19.01
CA ALA A 98 25.63 28.13 -19.61
C ALA A 98 25.49 27.75 -21.09
N CYS A 99 24.42 28.20 -21.76
CA CYS A 99 24.22 28.11 -23.21
C CYS A 99 24.01 29.49 -23.80
#